data_AF-G8R8H8-F1
#
_entry.id   AF-G8R8H8-F1
#
_cell.length_a   1.000
_cell.length_b   1.000
_cell.length_c   1.000
_cell.angle_alpha   90.00
_cell.angle_beta   90.00
_cell.angle_gamma   90.00
#
_symmetry.space_group_name_H-M   'P 1'
#
loop_
_entity.id
_entity.type
_entity.pdbx_description
1 polymer ?
#
loop_
_entity_poly.entity_id
_entity_poly.type
_entity_poly.pdbx_seq_one_letter_code
_entity_poly.pdbx_strand_id
1 'polypeptide(L)'
;MRLYWFIILQLTFLLGFANNSSKPTLLIFSGSDWCIPCINFEKNVLSKEAFIVYGKENLEIVKADFPQHKKQDKELVSKNEELADKYNPNGVFPLALLLDENGKIISHIKTHITSPQELIKQIEAALPKVTLKEYSKKVLLMGSSFEFTIVCEDENRAEYLLNASIDEVKRIEALISEWDSTSVVSEINRQSGISPVAVSEEVYQLFDRSRTLSELTHGAFDISFRGIHLYDFDKKEHSTFPDSVSIAEAIKSVNYKNISLRPQGKIMLTQKGMAVGFGASGKGYAADKVKQMLQQEGISAGVINASGDLCTWGSRPNGEPWRVGITDPDNSTKVLYWLPIENSAVATSGSYEKYFTYKGKRYAHIINPHTGFPVTDKKSVSVFSQSAELSDAMATALFVMPINKGLQLLESLPQVTAIIIDSEGKVHHSKKLELIE
;
A
#
# COMPACT_ATOMS: atom_id res chain seq x y z
N MET A 1 15.01 -13.72 38.17
CA MET A 1 14.74 -13.21 36.81
C MET A 1 15.44 -11.89 36.47
N ARG A 2 15.50 -10.87 37.36
CA ARG A 2 16.12 -9.56 37.05
C ARG A 2 17.62 -9.58 36.71
N LEU A 3 18.45 -10.30 37.47
CA LEU A 3 19.90 -10.40 37.19
C LEU A 3 20.21 -11.18 35.91
N TYR A 4 19.41 -12.22 35.62
CA TYR A 4 19.59 -13.09 34.46
C TYR A 4 19.35 -12.35 33.13
N TRP A 5 18.47 -11.35 33.10
CA TRP A 5 18.13 -10.62 31.88
C TRP A 5 19.26 -9.69 31.41
N PHE A 6 19.95 -9.00 32.33
CA PHE A 6 21.12 -8.17 32.01
C PHE A 6 22.36 -8.99 31.61
N ILE A 7 22.56 -10.15 32.25
CA ILE A 7 23.69 -11.05 31.95
C ILE A 7 23.54 -11.69 30.56
N ILE A 8 22.31 -12.00 30.13
CA ILE A 8 22.04 -12.56 28.79
C ILE A 8 22.32 -11.54 27.67
N LEU A 9 21.99 -10.25 27.85
CA LEU A 9 22.29 -9.19 26.88
C LEU A 9 23.81 -8.92 26.75
N GLN A 10 24.55 -8.99 27.86
CA GLN A 10 26.00 -8.77 27.90
C GLN A 10 26.79 -9.80 27.06
N LEU A 11 26.26 -11.02 26.95
CA LEU A 11 26.81 -12.09 26.11
C LEU A 11 26.46 -11.94 24.62
N THR A 12 25.32 -11.30 24.30
CA THR A 12 24.87 -11.09 22.91
C THR A 12 25.52 -9.88 22.25
N PHE A 13 25.93 -8.86 23.02
CA PHE A 13 26.54 -7.62 22.52
C PHE A 13 27.91 -7.82 21.83
N LEU A 14 28.59 -8.95 22.07
CA LEU A 14 29.98 -9.18 21.66
C LEU A 14 30.18 -10.30 20.64
N LEU A 15 29.13 -11.03 20.23
CA LEU A 15 29.22 -12.02 19.14
C LEU A 15 29.28 -11.38 17.73
N GLY A 16 29.83 -10.17 17.64
CA GLY A 16 29.79 -9.34 16.45
C GLY A 16 28.59 -8.40 16.46
N PHE A 17 28.74 -7.28 15.75
CA PHE A 17 27.70 -6.31 15.38
C PHE A 17 26.59 -6.94 14.51
N ALA A 18 26.13 -8.14 14.85
CA ALA A 18 25.30 -9.03 14.05
C ALA A 18 24.09 -9.55 14.85
N ASN A 19 23.59 -8.77 15.80
CA ASN A 19 22.18 -8.84 16.14
C ASN A 19 21.48 -7.71 15.38
N ASN A 20 20.51 -8.09 14.54
CA ASN A 20 19.60 -7.25 13.75
C ASN A 20 18.70 -6.33 14.62
N SER A 21 19.22 -5.75 15.70
CA SER A 21 18.51 -4.80 16.55
C SER A 21 18.84 -3.38 16.06
N SER A 22 17.84 -2.69 15.50
CA SER A 22 17.94 -1.27 15.14
C SER A 22 17.90 -0.34 16.36
N LYS A 23 17.99 -0.88 17.59
CA LYS A 23 17.84 -0.09 18.81
C LYS A 23 19.18 0.53 19.24
N PRO A 24 19.16 1.79 19.71
CA PRO A 24 20.32 2.42 20.33
C PRO A 24 20.70 1.70 21.63
N THR A 25 21.99 1.75 21.99
CA THR A 25 22.51 1.11 23.20
C THR A 25 22.69 2.11 24.34
N LEU A 26 22.16 1.81 25.52
CA LEU A 26 22.53 2.50 26.75
C LEU A 26 23.60 1.69 27.49
N LEU A 27 24.86 2.14 27.38
CA LEU A 27 26.02 1.55 28.04
C LEU A 27 26.26 2.23 29.39
N ILE A 28 26.27 1.45 30.47
CA ILE A 28 26.36 1.95 31.84
C ILE A 28 27.57 1.32 32.55
N PHE A 29 28.52 2.15 32.94
CA PHE A 29 29.64 1.79 33.80
C PHE A 29 29.25 2.02 35.27
N SER A 30 29.32 0.96 36.07
CA SER A 30 28.84 0.95 37.46
C SER A 30 29.85 0.28 38.39
N GLY A 31 29.92 0.72 39.64
CA GLY A 31 30.57 0.01 40.74
C GLY A 31 29.55 -0.44 41.78
N SER A 32 28.97 -1.63 41.63
CA SER A 32 27.77 -2.04 42.38
C SER A 32 27.93 -2.24 43.89
N ASP A 33 29.14 -2.19 44.44
CA ASP A 33 29.39 -2.40 45.87
C ASP A 33 30.23 -1.32 46.58
N TRP A 34 30.85 -0.40 45.82
CA TRP A 34 31.67 0.68 46.39
C TRP A 34 31.25 2.08 45.93
N CYS A 35 30.59 2.22 44.77
CA CYS A 35 30.18 3.51 44.21
C CYS A 35 28.76 3.86 44.67
N ILE A 36 28.64 4.68 45.73
CA ILE A 36 27.35 5.12 46.26
C ILE A 36 26.45 5.77 45.19
N PRO A 37 26.94 6.69 44.32
CA PRO A 37 26.11 7.26 43.27
C PRO A 37 25.61 6.20 42.27
N CYS A 38 26.41 5.18 41.97
CA CYS A 38 26.02 4.07 41.10
C CYS A 38 24.89 3.24 41.72
N ILE A 39 25.00 2.91 43.01
CA ILE A 39 23.98 2.18 43.77
C ILE A 39 22.66 2.98 43.80
N ASN A 40 22.75 4.28 44.00
CA ASN A 40 21.57 5.16 44.01
C ASN A 40 20.92 5.26 42.62
N PHE A 41 21.72 5.40 41.55
CA PHE A 41 21.21 5.44 40.18
C PHE A 41 20.50 4.13 39.80
N GLU A 42 21.09 2.99 40.17
CA GLU A 42 20.45 1.69 40.00
C GLU A 42 19.11 1.60 40.75
N LYS A 43 19.11 1.89 42.05
CA LYS A 43 17.94 1.73 42.93
C LYS A 43 16.80 2.69 42.58
N ASN A 44 17.14 3.93 42.24
CA ASN A 44 16.17 5.01 42.09
C ASN A 44 15.69 5.19 40.64
N VAL A 45 16.47 4.73 39.66
CA VAL A 45 16.22 4.97 38.23
C VAL A 45 16.14 3.66 37.45
N LEU A 46 17.26 2.92 37.32
CA LEU A 46 17.35 1.77 36.41
C LEU A 46 16.46 0.59 36.82
N SER A 47 16.29 0.37 38.13
CA SER A 47 15.46 -0.71 38.67
C SER A 47 13.97 -0.34 38.78
N LYS A 48 13.56 0.87 38.38
CA LYS A 48 12.15 1.29 38.40
C LYS A 48 11.39 0.74 37.20
N GLU A 49 10.14 0.37 37.43
CA GLU A 49 9.27 -0.23 36.42
C GLU A 49 9.14 0.63 35.16
N ALA A 50 8.95 1.95 35.31
CA ALA A 50 8.86 2.88 34.19
C ALA A 50 10.07 2.79 33.23
N PHE A 51 11.29 2.71 33.78
CA PHE A 51 12.49 2.60 32.95
C PHE A 51 12.68 1.18 32.39
N ILE A 52 12.33 0.13 33.16
CA ILE A 52 12.41 -1.26 32.66
C ILE A 52 11.50 -1.47 31.46
N VAL A 53 10.27 -0.93 31.49
CA VAL A 53 9.32 -1.01 30.37
C VAL A 53 9.86 -0.25 29.16
N TYR A 54 10.23 1.02 29.35
CA TYR A 54 10.81 1.83 28.27
C TYR A 54 12.06 1.19 27.66
N GLY A 55 12.98 0.70 28.50
CA GLY A 55 14.23 0.07 28.08
C GLY A 55 14.00 -1.18 27.22
N LYS A 56 13.05 -2.03 27.59
CA LYS A 56 12.68 -3.22 26.79
C LYS A 56 12.24 -2.85 25.38
N GLU A 57 11.44 -1.81 25.27
CA GLU A 57 10.84 -1.40 24.00
C GLU A 57 11.83 -0.65 23.12
N ASN A 58 12.69 0.20 23.71
CA ASN A 58 13.40 1.23 22.96
C ASN A 58 14.94 1.11 22.96
N LEU A 59 15.53 0.29 23.84
CA LEU A 59 16.98 0.27 24.05
C LEU A 59 17.57 -1.14 24.13
N GLU A 60 18.82 -1.28 23.73
CA GLU A 60 19.70 -2.35 24.24
C GLU A 60 20.42 -1.81 25.48
N ILE A 61 20.29 -2.46 26.65
CA ILE A 61 20.94 -1.97 27.88
C ILE A 61 22.12 -2.86 28.23
N VAL A 62 23.31 -2.27 28.22
CA VAL A 62 24.57 -2.95 28.58
C VAL A 62 25.10 -2.35 29.87
N LYS A 63 25.33 -3.18 30.88
CA LYS A 63 25.86 -2.74 32.18
C LYS A 63 27.24 -3.34 32.45
N ALA A 64 28.29 -2.55 32.22
CA ALA A 64 29.66 -2.91 32.59
C ALA A 64 29.88 -2.59 34.10
N ASP A 65 29.83 -3.63 34.93
CA ASP A 65 29.93 -3.49 36.39
C ASP A 65 31.32 -3.89 36.90
N PHE A 66 31.90 -3.06 37.78
CA PHE A 66 33.25 -3.16 38.34
C PHE A 66 33.20 -3.20 39.88
N PRO A 67 32.72 -4.31 40.49
CA PRO A 67 32.69 -4.48 41.93
C PRO A 67 34.11 -4.66 42.51
N GLN A 68 34.31 -4.23 43.76
CA GLN A 68 35.59 -4.41 44.48
C GLN A 68 35.59 -5.63 45.40
N HIS A 69 34.42 -6.00 45.93
CA HIS A 69 34.28 -7.02 46.96
C HIS A 69 33.54 -8.27 46.47
N LYS A 70 32.82 -8.18 45.34
CA LYS A 70 32.13 -9.32 44.71
C LYS A 70 33.01 -9.97 43.64
N LYS A 71 33.11 -11.30 43.66
CA LYS A 71 33.72 -12.06 42.56
C LYS A 71 32.82 -12.03 41.33
N GLN A 72 33.41 -11.75 40.18
CA GLN A 72 32.78 -11.89 38.87
C GLN A 72 33.47 -12.99 38.06
N ASP A 73 32.77 -13.48 37.04
CA ASP A 73 33.31 -14.41 36.07
C ASP A 73 34.46 -13.76 35.28
N LYS A 74 35.53 -14.51 34.98
CA LYS A 74 36.73 -13.98 34.32
C LYS A 74 36.45 -13.48 32.90
N GLU A 75 35.56 -14.15 32.18
CA GLU A 75 35.16 -13.75 30.83
C GLU A 75 34.41 -12.42 30.89
N LEU A 76 33.51 -12.27 31.88
CA LEU A 76 32.78 -11.02 32.10
C LEU A 76 33.70 -9.85 32.49
N VAL A 77 34.72 -10.10 33.32
CA VAL A 77 35.73 -9.09 33.68
C VAL A 77 36.47 -8.61 32.45
N SER A 78 37.00 -9.52 31.62
CA SER A 78 37.71 -9.18 30.38
C SER A 78 36.84 -8.31 29.45
N LYS A 79 35.56 -8.65 29.32
CA LYS A 79 34.62 -7.89 28.48
C LYS A 79 34.32 -6.49 29.01
N ASN A 80 34.19 -6.36 30.33
CA ASN A 80 33.99 -5.05 30.94
C ASN A 80 35.24 -4.18 30.78
N GLU A 81 36.43 -4.76 30.92
CA GLU A 81 37.71 -4.08 30.67
C GLU A 81 37.82 -3.57 29.22
N GLU A 82 37.50 -4.40 28.22
CA GLU A 82 37.48 -3.97 26.81
C GLU A 82 36.52 -2.79 26.55
N LEU A 83 35.32 -2.83 27.15
CA LEU A 83 34.37 -1.71 27.07
C LEU A 83 34.91 -0.46 27.77
N ALA A 84 35.60 -0.60 28.91
CA ALA A 84 36.18 0.52 29.64
C ALA A 84 37.35 1.15 28.87
N ASP A 85 38.22 0.35 28.28
CA ASP A 85 39.32 0.86 27.45
C ASP A 85 38.80 1.71 26.29
N LYS A 86 37.70 1.27 25.67
CA LYS A 86 37.09 1.96 24.53
C LYS A 86 36.26 3.19 24.91
N TYR A 87 35.45 3.09 25.97
CA TYR A 87 34.40 4.09 26.25
C TYR A 87 34.55 4.80 27.60
N ASN A 88 35.39 4.31 28.52
CA ASN A 88 35.61 4.89 29.84
C ASN A 88 37.10 4.86 30.27
N PRO A 89 38.04 5.38 29.46
CA PRO A 89 39.48 5.26 29.74
C PRO A 89 39.93 5.98 31.03
N ASN A 90 39.09 6.89 31.54
CA ASN A 90 39.36 7.64 32.77
C ASN A 90 38.75 7.00 34.02
N GLY A 91 38.05 5.85 33.90
CA GLY A 91 37.47 5.15 35.04
C GLY A 91 36.41 5.94 35.81
N VAL A 92 35.51 6.64 35.10
CA VAL A 92 34.45 7.44 35.72
C VAL A 92 33.25 6.56 36.09
N PHE A 93 32.77 6.68 37.33
CA PHE A 93 31.63 5.93 37.83
C PHE A 93 30.67 6.81 38.65
N PRO A 94 29.34 6.79 38.39
CA PRO A 94 28.67 6.15 37.26
C PRO A 94 28.87 6.95 35.96
N LEU A 95 29.17 6.26 34.86
CA LEU A 95 29.14 6.80 33.50
C LEU A 95 28.04 6.10 32.71
N ALA A 96 27.16 6.86 32.07
CA ALA A 96 26.15 6.32 31.17
C ALA A 96 26.31 6.99 29.79
N LEU A 97 26.38 6.17 28.75
CA LEU A 97 26.56 6.59 27.35
C LEU A 97 25.41 6.05 26.52
N LEU A 98 24.87 6.90 25.66
CA LEU A 98 23.95 6.48 24.62
C LEU A 98 24.75 6.31 23.32
N LEU A 99 24.70 5.12 22.74
CA LEU A 99 25.40 4.75 21.51
C LEU A 99 24.38 4.46 20.40
N ASP A 100 24.75 4.75 19.15
CA ASP A 100 24.00 4.30 17.98
C ASP A 100 24.21 2.79 17.72
N GLU A 101 23.50 2.25 16.72
CA GLU A 101 23.59 0.85 16.31
C GLU A 101 25.00 0.43 15.85
N ASN A 102 25.87 1.39 15.51
CA ASN A 102 27.26 1.18 15.10
C ASN A 102 28.25 1.38 16.27
N GLY A 103 27.75 1.64 17.48
CA GLY A 103 28.56 1.84 18.68
C GLY A 103 29.25 3.20 18.76
N LYS A 104 28.84 4.20 17.97
CA LYS A 104 29.29 5.58 18.08
C LYS A 104 28.51 6.30 19.19
N ILE A 105 29.20 7.14 19.96
CA ILE A 105 28.57 7.91 21.05
C ILE A 105 27.63 8.95 20.46
N ILE A 106 26.33 8.80 20.75
CA ILE A 106 25.29 9.82 20.48
C ILE A 106 25.36 10.91 21.55
N SER A 107 25.38 10.50 22.83
CA SER A 107 25.32 11.44 23.95
C SER A 107 25.84 10.86 25.27
N HIS A 108 26.36 11.75 26.13
CA HIS A 108 26.67 11.44 27.52
C HIS A 108 25.44 11.70 28.39
N ILE A 109 24.97 10.64 29.05
CA ILE A 109 23.79 10.69 29.91
C ILE A 109 24.21 11.16 31.30
N LYS A 110 23.43 12.10 31.86
CA LYS A 110 23.68 12.57 33.23
C LYS A 110 23.26 11.45 34.18
N THR A 111 24.10 11.15 35.17
CA THR A 111 23.84 10.06 36.12
C THR A 111 23.41 10.54 37.50
N HIS A 112 23.51 11.85 37.75
CA HIS A 112 22.93 12.52 38.94
C HIS A 112 21.43 12.81 38.77
N ILE A 113 20.67 11.76 38.43
CA ILE A 113 19.22 11.83 38.22
C ILE A 113 18.54 10.97 39.28
N THR A 114 17.40 11.42 39.81
CA THR A 114 16.66 10.70 40.87
C THR A 114 15.34 10.08 40.39
N SER A 115 14.98 10.30 39.13
CA SER A 115 13.70 9.89 38.55
C SER A 115 13.89 9.14 37.22
N PRO A 116 13.20 8.01 36.98
CA PRO A 116 13.21 7.32 35.69
C PRO A 116 12.66 8.18 34.55
N GLN A 117 11.68 9.05 34.80
CA GLN A 117 11.13 9.93 33.76
C GLN A 117 12.15 10.95 33.25
N GLU A 118 13.04 11.45 34.11
CA GLU A 118 14.07 12.41 33.71
C GLU A 118 15.17 11.73 32.87
N LEU A 119 15.53 10.48 33.20
CA LEU A 119 16.43 9.68 32.35
C LEU A 119 15.80 9.41 30.98
N ILE A 120 14.54 8.96 30.94
CA ILE A 120 13.81 8.71 29.68
C ILE A 120 13.80 9.96 28.81
N LYS A 121 13.42 11.12 29.40
CA LYS A 121 13.40 12.40 28.69
C LYS A 121 14.78 12.79 28.14
N GLN A 122 15.86 12.52 28.88
CA GLN A 122 17.21 12.81 28.41
C GLN A 122 17.60 11.90 27.23
N ILE A 123 17.24 10.61 27.29
CA ILE A 123 17.49 9.66 26.20
C ILE A 123 16.71 10.08 24.95
N GLU A 124 15.40 10.33 25.07
CA GLU A 124 14.55 10.75 23.96
C GLU A 124 15.02 12.07 23.32
N ALA A 125 15.51 13.02 24.12
CA ALA A 125 16.04 14.28 23.61
C ALA A 125 17.39 14.12 22.89
N ALA A 126 18.15 13.08 23.22
CA ALA A 126 19.45 12.78 22.63
C ALA A 126 19.34 11.91 21.36
N LEU A 127 18.29 11.09 21.27
CA LEU A 127 18.07 10.26 20.08
C LEU A 127 17.80 11.16 18.86
N PRO A 128 18.41 10.85 17.70
CA PRO A 128 18.09 11.55 16.48
C PRO A 128 16.58 11.41 16.22
N LYS A 129 15.90 12.54 16.06
CA LYS A 129 14.49 12.54 15.66
C LYS A 129 14.44 12.00 14.23
N VAL A 130 14.04 10.75 14.12
CA VAL A 130 13.62 10.14 12.88
C VAL A 130 12.58 11.06 12.23
N THR A 131 12.99 11.73 11.16
CA THR A 131 12.12 12.67 10.44
C THR A 131 11.59 11.93 9.24
N LEU A 132 10.36 11.45 9.34
CA LEU A 132 9.66 10.87 8.21
C LEU A 132 9.47 11.92 7.11
N LYS A 133 9.80 11.54 5.88
CA LYS A 133 9.65 12.37 4.68
C LYS A 133 8.86 11.61 3.63
N GLU A 134 8.15 12.36 2.79
CA GLU A 134 7.51 11.84 1.59
C GLU A 134 8.55 11.74 0.47
N TYR A 135 8.68 10.56 -0.13
CA TYR A 135 9.48 10.31 -1.32
C TYR A 135 8.56 9.85 -2.44
N SER A 136 8.66 10.48 -3.61
CA SER A 136 7.77 10.22 -4.74
C SER A 136 8.52 9.87 -6.01
N LYS A 137 7.96 8.94 -6.80
CA LYS A 137 8.45 8.63 -8.14
C LYS A 137 7.29 8.46 -9.10
N LYS A 138 7.36 9.17 -10.24
CA LYS A 138 6.35 9.15 -11.30
C LYS A 138 6.91 8.53 -12.59
N VAL A 139 6.16 7.64 -13.21
CA VAL A 139 6.56 6.87 -14.40
C VAL A 139 5.34 6.46 -15.24
N LEU A 140 5.52 6.17 -16.52
CA LEU A 140 4.49 5.61 -17.38
C LEU A 140 4.53 4.07 -17.32
N LEU A 141 3.42 3.43 -16.91
CA LEU A 141 3.27 1.99 -16.76
C LEU A 141 1.84 1.58 -17.17
N MET A 142 1.65 0.38 -17.74
CA MET A 142 0.33 -0.07 -18.20
C MET A 142 -0.39 0.94 -19.10
N GLY A 143 0.38 1.67 -19.93
CA GLY A 143 -0.15 2.73 -20.81
C GLY A 143 -0.67 3.99 -20.10
N SER A 144 -0.39 4.18 -18.81
CA SER A 144 -0.90 5.30 -18.01
C SER A 144 0.14 5.84 -17.01
N SER A 145 -0.11 7.01 -16.44
CA SER A 145 0.78 7.61 -15.44
C SER A 145 0.59 6.96 -14.08
N PHE A 146 1.67 6.42 -13.52
CA PHE A 146 1.75 5.96 -12.13
C PHE A 146 2.63 6.89 -11.32
N GLU A 147 2.20 7.25 -10.12
CA GLU A 147 2.98 7.96 -9.12
C GLU A 147 2.91 7.21 -7.79
N PHE A 148 4.08 6.84 -7.28
CA PHE A 148 4.24 6.16 -6.00
C PHE A 148 4.81 7.16 -5.01
N THR A 149 4.13 7.34 -3.88
CA THR A 149 4.63 8.16 -2.76
C THR A 149 4.67 7.30 -1.51
N ILE A 150 5.83 7.23 -0.87
CA ILE A 150 6.01 6.50 0.39
C ILE A 150 6.54 7.44 1.46
N VAL A 151 6.15 7.18 2.71
CA VAL A 151 6.68 7.87 3.87
C VAL A 151 7.81 7.02 4.44
N CYS A 152 9.03 7.54 4.40
CA CYS A 152 10.23 6.83 4.81
C CYS A 152 11.20 7.75 5.55
N GLU A 153 12.12 7.15 6.31
CA GLU A 153 13.14 7.84 7.10
C GLU A 153 14.43 8.03 6.29
N ASP A 154 14.70 7.10 5.38
CA ASP A 154 15.94 6.98 4.63
C ASP A 154 15.68 7.08 3.13
N GLU A 155 16.41 7.98 2.45
CA GLU A 155 16.24 8.27 1.03
C GLU A 155 16.68 7.10 0.14
N ASN A 156 17.76 6.40 0.50
CA ASN A 156 18.27 5.29 -0.31
C ASN A 156 17.30 4.10 -0.27
N ARG A 157 16.78 3.77 0.92
CA ARG A 157 15.73 2.77 1.10
C ARG A 157 14.46 3.18 0.35
N ALA A 158 14.09 4.46 0.41
CA ALA A 158 12.93 4.94 -0.33
C ALA A 158 13.11 4.77 -1.85
N GLU A 159 14.27 5.15 -2.39
CA GLU A 159 14.58 4.97 -3.82
C GLU A 159 14.53 3.49 -4.23
N TYR A 160 15.12 2.59 -3.43
CA TYR A 160 15.08 1.15 -3.66
C TYR A 160 13.63 0.63 -3.73
N LEU A 161 12.80 0.98 -2.76
CA LEU A 161 11.41 0.52 -2.69
C LEU A 161 10.52 1.12 -3.78
N LEU A 162 10.77 2.37 -4.17
CA LEU A 162 10.10 3.00 -5.31
C LEU A 162 10.46 2.31 -6.63
N ASN A 163 11.70 1.87 -6.80
CA ASN A 163 12.09 1.05 -7.95
C ASN A 163 11.45 -0.34 -7.92
N ALA A 164 11.42 -1.00 -6.75
CA ALA A 164 10.74 -2.28 -6.59
C ALA A 164 9.23 -2.18 -6.91
N SER A 165 8.59 -1.07 -6.54
CA SER A 165 7.19 -0.78 -6.89
C SER A 165 6.98 -0.73 -8.40
N ILE A 166 7.88 -0.07 -9.13
CA ILE A 166 7.84 0.01 -10.60
C ILE A 166 7.99 -1.39 -11.21
N ASP A 167 8.94 -2.19 -10.70
CA ASP A 167 9.20 -3.52 -11.24
C ASP A 167 8.05 -4.49 -10.95
N GLU A 168 7.35 -4.36 -9.83
CA GLU A 168 6.15 -5.15 -9.56
C GLU A 168 5.02 -4.81 -10.52
N VAL A 169 4.77 -3.53 -10.82
CA VAL A 169 3.75 -3.16 -11.83
C VAL A 169 4.12 -3.73 -13.20
N LYS A 170 5.40 -3.70 -13.60
CA LYS A 170 5.85 -4.33 -14.86
C LYS A 170 5.64 -5.85 -14.85
N ARG A 171 5.90 -6.53 -13.73
CA ARG A 171 5.63 -7.96 -13.56
C ARG A 171 4.15 -8.26 -13.75
N ILE A 172 3.29 -7.47 -13.12
CA ILE A 172 1.83 -7.58 -13.27
C ILE A 172 1.40 -7.30 -14.71
N GLU A 173 1.92 -6.27 -15.35
CA GLU A 173 1.63 -5.94 -16.75
C GLU A 173 1.97 -7.11 -17.68
N ALA A 174 3.17 -7.70 -17.56
CA ALA A 174 3.57 -8.86 -18.33
C ALA A 174 2.66 -10.09 -18.09
N LEU A 175 2.05 -10.19 -16.90
CA LEU A 175 1.14 -11.27 -16.55
C LEU A 175 -0.26 -11.07 -17.16
N ILE A 176 -0.81 -9.86 -17.08
CA ILE A 176 -2.24 -9.60 -17.37
C ILE A 176 -2.50 -8.82 -18.66
N SER A 177 -1.46 -8.36 -19.35
CA SER A 177 -1.60 -7.57 -20.57
C SER A 177 -2.29 -8.37 -21.68
N GLU A 178 -3.37 -7.83 -22.20
CA GLU A 178 -4.06 -8.32 -23.41
C GLU A 178 -3.39 -7.87 -24.72
N TRP A 179 -2.33 -7.05 -24.63
CA TRP A 179 -1.59 -6.50 -25.77
C TRP A 179 -0.24 -7.19 -25.96
N ASP A 180 0.35 -7.70 -24.89
CA ASP A 180 1.58 -8.50 -24.94
C ASP A 180 1.24 -9.90 -25.44
N SER A 181 1.76 -10.27 -26.62
CA SER A 181 1.52 -11.57 -27.24
C SER A 181 2.08 -12.73 -26.42
N THR A 182 3.02 -12.48 -25.51
CA THR A 182 3.66 -13.49 -24.66
C THR A 182 2.96 -13.69 -23.31
N SER A 183 2.01 -12.83 -22.95
CA SER A 183 1.29 -12.95 -21.68
C SER A 183 0.39 -14.19 -21.64
N VAL A 184 0.09 -14.65 -20.42
CA VAL A 184 -0.85 -15.76 -20.22
C VAL A 184 -2.28 -15.39 -20.58
N VAL A 185 -2.67 -14.11 -20.42
CA VAL A 185 -3.99 -13.61 -20.87
C VAL A 185 -4.13 -13.69 -22.39
N SER A 186 -3.08 -13.31 -23.14
CA SER A 186 -3.06 -13.46 -24.59
C SER A 186 -3.10 -14.92 -25.03
N GLU A 187 -2.47 -15.84 -24.28
CA GLU A 187 -2.60 -17.28 -24.55
C GLU A 187 -4.03 -17.78 -24.29
N ILE A 188 -4.67 -17.39 -23.19
CA ILE A 188 -6.08 -17.70 -22.90
C ILE A 188 -6.98 -17.23 -24.05
N ASN A 189 -6.75 -16.01 -24.56
CA ASN A 189 -7.49 -15.45 -25.69
C ASN A 189 -7.28 -16.25 -26.98
N ARG A 190 -6.05 -16.68 -27.28
CA ARG A 190 -5.76 -17.53 -28.46
C ARG A 190 -6.42 -18.90 -28.37
N GLN A 191 -6.54 -19.45 -27.17
CA GLN A 191 -7.14 -20.78 -26.93
C GLN A 191 -8.67 -20.75 -26.79
N SER A 192 -9.31 -19.60 -27.03
CA SER A 192 -10.74 -19.43 -26.85
C SER A 192 -11.57 -20.38 -27.72
N GLY A 193 -12.40 -21.20 -27.08
CA GLY A 193 -13.18 -22.26 -27.72
C GLY A 193 -12.37 -23.48 -28.17
N ILE A 194 -11.08 -23.56 -27.83
CA ILE A 194 -10.16 -24.63 -28.25
C ILE A 194 -9.79 -25.52 -27.06
N SER A 195 -9.07 -24.97 -26.07
CA SER A 195 -8.53 -25.77 -24.96
C SER A 195 -8.34 -24.96 -23.67
N PRO A 196 -8.35 -25.60 -22.49
CA PRO A 196 -8.02 -24.93 -21.24
C PRO A 196 -6.53 -24.64 -21.13
N VAL A 197 -6.18 -23.44 -20.63
CA VAL A 197 -4.80 -22.99 -20.37
C VAL A 197 -4.49 -23.13 -18.89
N ALA A 198 -3.34 -23.72 -18.56
CA ALA A 198 -2.83 -23.76 -17.19
C ALA A 198 -2.25 -22.39 -16.80
N VAL A 199 -2.58 -21.92 -15.60
CA VAL A 199 -2.19 -20.60 -15.10
C VAL A 199 -1.62 -20.70 -13.69
N SER A 200 -0.93 -19.65 -13.25
CA SER A 200 -0.52 -19.54 -11.85
C SER A 200 -1.74 -19.30 -10.94
N GLU A 201 -1.58 -19.60 -9.66
CA GLU A 201 -2.62 -19.33 -8.65
C GLU A 201 -3.03 -17.85 -8.63
N GLU A 202 -2.06 -16.94 -8.81
CA GLU A 202 -2.30 -15.50 -8.86
C GLU A 202 -3.31 -15.12 -9.97
N VAL A 203 -3.11 -15.64 -11.18
CA VAL A 203 -4.00 -15.39 -12.32
C VAL A 203 -5.34 -16.07 -12.11
N TYR A 204 -5.34 -17.31 -11.63
CA TYR A 204 -6.57 -18.04 -11.34
C TYR A 204 -7.48 -17.26 -10.37
N GLN A 205 -6.90 -16.75 -9.28
CA GLN A 205 -7.62 -15.95 -8.28
C GLN A 205 -8.11 -14.61 -8.85
N LEU A 206 -7.32 -13.95 -9.70
CA LEU A 206 -7.75 -12.72 -10.36
C LEU A 206 -8.96 -12.94 -11.28
N PHE A 207 -8.97 -14.04 -12.05
CA PHE A 207 -10.13 -14.41 -12.85
C PHE A 207 -11.35 -14.77 -12.00
N ASP A 208 -11.16 -15.47 -10.87
CA ASP A 208 -12.26 -15.83 -9.98
C ASP A 208 -12.92 -14.60 -9.35
N ARG A 209 -12.11 -13.62 -8.91
CA ARG A 209 -12.62 -12.33 -8.42
C ARG A 209 -13.36 -11.57 -9.51
N SER A 210 -12.80 -11.46 -10.71
CA SER A 210 -13.46 -10.80 -11.85
C SER A 210 -14.78 -11.46 -12.22
N ARG A 211 -14.85 -12.79 -12.21
CA ARG A 211 -16.10 -13.54 -12.45
C ARG A 211 -17.13 -13.27 -11.35
N THR A 212 -16.71 -13.33 -10.09
CA THR A 212 -17.58 -13.04 -8.93
C THR A 212 -18.15 -11.62 -9.01
N LEU A 213 -17.33 -10.65 -9.40
CA LEU A 213 -17.77 -9.28 -9.58
C LEU A 213 -18.73 -9.12 -10.78
N SER A 214 -18.47 -9.84 -11.86
CA SER A 214 -19.40 -9.89 -13.00
C SER A 214 -20.75 -10.47 -12.59
N GLU A 215 -20.79 -11.50 -11.74
CA GLU A 215 -22.03 -12.05 -11.18
C GLU A 215 -22.77 -11.04 -10.30
N LEU A 216 -22.05 -10.41 -9.38
CA LEU A 216 -22.58 -9.40 -8.45
C LEU A 216 -23.20 -8.20 -9.17
N THR A 217 -22.61 -7.80 -10.29
CA THR A 217 -23.03 -6.65 -11.10
C THR A 217 -23.95 -7.05 -12.26
N HIS A 218 -24.34 -8.33 -12.33
CA HIS A 218 -25.13 -8.90 -13.42
C HIS A 218 -24.56 -8.61 -14.81
N GLY A 219 -23.24 -8.67 -14.97
CA GLY A 219 -22.53 -8.44 -16.23
C GLY A 219 -22.35 -6.98 -16.60
N ALA A 220 -22.65 -6.02 -15.71
CA ALA A 220 -22.34 -4.62 -15.95
C ALA A 220 -20.82 -4.37 -15.95
N PHE A 221 -20.08 -5.09 -15.11
CA PHE A 221 -18.66 -5.34 -15.28
C PHE A 221 -18.47 -6.72 -15.90
N ASP A 222 -17.66 -6.81 -16.96
CA ASP A 222 -17.37 -8.07 -17.64
C ASP A 222 -15.99 -7.99 -18.32
N ILE A 223 -15.04 -8.78 -17.84
CA ILE A 223 -13.67 -8.81 -18.40
C ILE A 223 -13.63 -9.38 -19.82
N SER A 224 -14.69 -10.04 -20.30
CA SER A 224 -14.77 -10.55 -21.67
C SER A 224 -15.14 -9.50 -22.72
N PHE A 225 -15.36 -8.24 -22.30
CA PHE A 225 -15.65 -7.14 -23.21
C PHE A 225 -14.52 -6.89 -24.22
N ARG A 226 -13.29 -7.33 -23.92
CA ARG A 226 -12.12 -7.18 -24.81
C ARG A 226 -12.32 -7.81 -26.20
N GLY A 227 -13.20 -8.80 -26.33
CA GLY A 227 -13.52 -9.45 -27.60
C GLY A 227 -14.27 -8.57 -28.61
N ILE A 228 -14.65 -7.35 -28.24
CA ILE A 228 -15.43 -6.44 -29.08
C ILE A 228 -14.54 -5.35 -29.68
N HIS A 229 -14.68 -5.14 -30.99
CA HIS A 229 -14.10 -4.01 -31.73
C HIS A 229 -15.20 -3.25 -32.48
N LEU A 230 -16.12 -2.61 -31.75
CA LEU A 230 -17.23 -1.84 -32.33
C LEU A 230 -16.87 -0.38 -32.62
N TYR A 231 -16.03 0.22 -31.78
CA TYR A 231 -15.74 1.65 -31.82
C TYR A 231 -14.23 1.89 -31.75
N ASP A 232 -13.78 2.87 -32.53
CA ASP A 232 -12.43 3.40 -32.50
C ASP A 232 -12.39 4.68 -31.64
N PHE A 233 -11.95 4.56 -30.40
CA PHE A 233 -11.84 5.71 -29.49
C PHE A 233 -10.58 6.55 -29.70
N ASP A 234 -9.67 6.14 -30.58
CA ASP A 234 -8.50 6.93 -30.97
C ASP A 234 -8.90 7.98 -32.03
N LYS A 235 -10.00 7.73 -32.77
CA LYS A 235 -10.59 8.68 -33.71
C LYS A 235 -11.61 9.60 -33.02
N LYS A 236 -11.29 10.90 -32.92
CA LYS A 236 -12.17 11.90 -32.28
C LYS A 236 -13.53 12.10 -32.97
N GLU A 237 -13.59 11.97 -34.29
CA GLU A 237 -14.83 12.19 -35.06
C GLU A 237 -15.13 11.01 -35.98
N HIS A 238 -16.34 10.46 -35.83
CA HIS A 238 -16.79 9.31 -36.59
C HIS A 238 -17.75 9.75 -37.69
N SER A 239 -17.53 9.25 -38.91
CA SER A 239 -18.44 9.46 -40.05
C SER A 239 -19.55 8.43 -40.10
N THR A 240 -19.33 7.25 -39.51
CA THR A 240 -20.27 6.13 -39.45
C THR A 240 -20.48 5.70 -38.00
N PHE A 241 -21.60 5.04 -37.73
CA PHE A 241 -21.87 4.39 -36.46
C PHE A 241 -22.21 2.92 -36.77
N PRO A 242 -21.74 1.94 -35.97
CA PRO A 242 -22.07 0.53 -36.19
C PRO A 242 -23.58 0.31 -36.26
N ASP A 243 -24.05 -0.45 -37.25
CA ASP A 243 -25.46 -0.80 -37.32
C ASP A 243 -25.86 -1.79 -36.22
N SER A 244 -27.14 -1.86 -35.89
CA SER A 244 -27.63 -2.69 -34.79
C SER A 244 -27.38 -4.19 -34.98
N VAL A 245 -27.27 -4.68 -36.22
CA VAL A 245 -26.98 -6.10 -36.50
C VAL A 245 -25.52 -6.39 -36.19
N SER A 246 -24.61 -5.51 -36.63
CA SER A 246 -23.18 -5.60 -36.30
C SER A 246 -22.93 -5.53 -34.79
N ILE A 247 -23.64 -4.64 -34.08
CA ILE A 247 -23.56 -4.55 -32.62
C ILE A 247 -24.05 -5.84 -31.96
N ALA A 248 -25.23 -6.33 -32.36
CA ALA A 248 -25.82 -7.55 -31.80
C ALA A 248 -24.94 -8.78 -32.05
N GLU A 249 -24.23 -8.85 -33.19
CA GLU A 249 -23.28 -9.92 -33.46
C GLU A 249 -22.05 -9.83 -32.57
N ALA A 250 -21.48 -8.63 -32.42
CA ALA A 250 -20.28 -8.41 -31.62
C ALA A 250 -20.50 -8.74 -30.14
N ILE A 251 -21.64 -8.36 -29.56
CA ILE A 251 -21.91 -8.63 -28.13
C ILE A 251 -22.14 -10.10 -27.79
N LYS A 252 -22.35 -10.98 -28.78
CA LYS A 252 -22.48 -12.42 -28.54
C LYS A 252 -21.22 -13.03 -27.92
N SER A 253 -20.04 -12.44 -28.15
CA SER A 253 -18.78 -12.93 -27.58
C SER A 253 -18.52 -12.44 -26.16
N VAL A 254 -19.37 -11.56 -25.61
CA VAL A 254 -19.23 -10.99 -24.27
C VAL A 254 -20.18 -11.67 -23.32
N ASN A 255 -19.63 -12.54 -22.49
CA ASN A 255 -20.36 -13.26 -21.47
C ASN A 255 -19.40 -13.89 -20.47
N TYR A 256 -19.24 -13.28 -19.30
CA TYR A 256 -18.41 -13.80 -18.21
C TYR A 256 -18.76 -15.25 -17.82
N LYS A 257 -19.98 -15.73 -18.07
CA LYS A 257 -20.39 -17.12 -17.78
C LYS A 257 -19.68 -18.14 -18.65
N ASN A 258 -19.11 -17.71 -19.78
CA ASN A 258 -18.29 -18.53 -20.66
C ASN A 258 -16.81 -18.59 -20.21
N ILE A 259 -16.46 -17.92 -19.09
CA ILE A 259 -15.15 -18.07 -18.43
C ILE A 259 -15.23 -19.25 -17.46
N SER A 260 -14.71 -20.40 -17.89
CA SER A 260 -14.68 -21.63 -17.10
C SER A 260 -13.37 -21.74 -16.32
N LEU A 261 -13.47 -21.59 -15.00
CA LEU A 261 -12.41 -21.93 -14.05
C LEU A 261 -12.47 -23.42 -13.75
N ARG A 262 -11.41 -24.15 -14.11
CA ARG A 262 -11.30 -25.61 -14.01
C ARG A 262 -10.31 -26.00 -12.92
N PRO A 263 -10.46 -27.22 -12.33
CA PRO A 263 -9.51 -27.74 -11.35
C PRO A 263 -8.06 -27.70 -11.84
N GLN A 264 -7.12 -27.69 -10.88
CA GLN A 264 -5.66 -27.65 -11.14
C GLN A 264 -5.19 -26.35 -11.80
N GLY A 265 -5.85 -25.21 -11.52
CA GLY A 265 -5.41 -23.90 -12.00
C GLY A 265 -5.52 -23.75 -13.51
N LYS A 266 -6.64 -24.17 -14.11
CA LYS A 266 -6.87 -24.08 -15.56
C LYS A 266 -8.03 -23.15 -15.88
N ILE A 267 -7.87 -22.33 -16.92
CA ILE A 267 -8.89 -21.39 -17.39
C ILE A 267 -9.26 -21.73 -18.83
N MET A 268 -10.54 -21.75 -19.15
CA MET A 268 -11.03 -21.92 -20.52
C MET A 268 -12.10 -20.90 -20.84
N LEU A 269 -11.92 -20.18 -21.94
CA LEU A 269 -13.00 -19.44 -22.58
C LEU A 269 -13.76 -20.44 -23.46
N THR A 270 -15.02 -20.72 -23.13
CA THR A 270 -15.76 -21.82 -23.76
C THR A 270 -16.29 -21.49 -25.15
N GLN A 271 -16.39 -20.20 -25.47
CA GLN A 271 -16.90 -19.71 -26.76
C GLN A 271 -15.75 -19.33 -27.69
N LYS A 272 -15.83 -19.78 -28.95
CA LYS A 272 -14.85 -19.37 -29.97
C LYS A 272 -14.97 -17.87 -30.26
N GLY A 273 -13.84 -17.19 -30.34
CA GLY A 273 -13.77 -15.74 -30.63
C GLY A 273 -14.05 -14.83 -29.43
N MET A 274 -14.25 -15.39 -28.24
CA MET A 274 -14.24 -14.63 -26.99
C MET A 274 -12.79 -14.19 -26.67
N ALA A 275 -12.65 -13.04 -26.03
CA ALA A 275 -11.38 -12.58 -25.50
C ALA A 275 -11.63 -11.85 -24.19
N VAL A 276 -10.69 -11.95 -23.26
CA VAL A 276 -10.73 -11.29 -21.95
C VAL A 276 -9.60 -10.28 -21.82
N GLY A 277 -9.84 -9.30 -20.95
CA GLY A 277 -8.92 -8.21 -20.67
C GLY A 277 -9.18 -7.61 -19.30
N PHE A 278 -8.14 -7.03 -18.71
CA PHE A 278 -8.20 -6.44 -17.36
C PHE A 278 -8.13 -4.91 -17.40
N GLY A 279 -8.51 -4.27 -18.50
CA GLY A 279 -8.45 -2.81 -18.64
C GLY A 279 -9.21 -2.02 -17.56
N ALA A 280 -10.28 -2.61 -17.00
CA ALA A 280 -11.14 -1.99 -15.99
C ALA A 280 -10.84 -2.44 -14.53
N SER A 281 -9.76 -3.19 -14.29
CA SER A 281 -9.38 -3.61 -12.94
C SER A 281 -7.87 -3.81 -12.72
N GLY A 282 -7.10 -3.91 -13.79
CA GLY A 282 -5.68 -4.25 -13.76
C GLY A 282 -4.80 -3.19 -13.09
N LYS A 283 -5.12 -1.90 -13.26
CA LYS A 283 -4.40 -0.82 -12.58
C LYS A 283 -4.63 -0.88 -11.07
N GLY A 284 -5.88 -1.04 -10.68
CA GLY A 284 -6.26 -1.23 -9.29
C GLY A 284 -5.58 -2.46 -8.67
N TYR A 285 -5.55 -3.59 -9.40
CA TYR A 285 -4.84 -4.79 -8.96
C TYR A 285 -3.34 -4.56 -8.76
N ALA A 286 -2.67 -3.89 -9.71
CA ALA A 286 -1.26 -3.56 -9.60
C ALA A 286 -0.98 -2.63 -8.40
N ALA A 287 -1.83 -1.63 -8.17
CA ALA A 287 -1.73 -0.74 -7.02
C ALA A 287 -1.89 -1.49 -5.69
N ASP A 288 -2.87 -2.40 -5.58
CA ASP A 288 -3.06 -3.23 -4.39
C ASP A 288 -1.86 -4.13 -4.12
N LYS A 289 -1.24 -4.72 -5.17
CA LYS A 289 -0.04 -5.54 -5.04
C LYS A 289 1.19 -4.75 -4.59
N VAL A 290 1.38 -3.56 -5.13
CA VAL A 290 2.47 -2.68 -4.69
C VAL A 290 2.26 -2.23 -3.24
N LYS A 291 1.03 -1.83 -2.86
CA LYS A 291 0.71 -1.51 -1.46
C LYS A 291 1.03 -2.68 -0.53
N GLN A 292 0.57 -3.88 -0.88
CA GLN A 292 0.83 -5.10 -0.09
C GLN A 292 2.34 -5.34 0.09
N MET A 293 3.12 -5.25 -0.99
CA MET A 293 4.57 -5.41 -0.96
C MET A 293 5.25 -4.37 -0.06
N LEU A 294 4.91 -3.09 -0.21
CA LEU A 294 5.49 -2.00 0.59
C LEU A 294 5.17 -2.16 2.08
N GLN A 295 3.95 -2.60 2.42
CA GLN A 295 3.57 -2.90 3.80
C GLN A 295 4.38 -4.07 4.37
N GLN A 296 4.65 -5.11 3.58
CA GLN A 296 5.51 -6.25 3.97
C GLN A 296 6.96 -5.82 4.18
N GLU A 297 7.44 -4.85 3.40
CA GLU A 297 8.75 -4.21 3.56
C GLU A 297 8.81 -3.18 4.70
N GLY A 298 7.73 -3.06 5.51
CA GLY A 298 7.68 -2.22 6.70
C GLY A 298 7.40 -0.72 6.44
N ILE A 299 6.90 -0.36 5.26
CA ILE A 299 6.43 1.00 4.99
C ILE A 299 5.02 1.19 5.55
N SER A 300 4.90 2.03 6.58
CA SER A 300 3.66 2.23 7.32
C SER A 300 2.69 3.22 6.68
N ALA A 301 3.16 4.07 5.76
CA ALA A 301 2.31 5.04 5.07
C ALA A 301 2.76 5.34 3.63
N GLY A 302 1.78 5.59 2.76
CA GLY A 302 2.00 5.93 1.36
C GLY A 302 0.71 6.08 0.57
N VAL A 303 0.86 6.53 -0.67
CA VAL A 303 -0.20 6.60 -1.68
C VAL A 303 0.34 6.16 -3.03
N ILE A 304 -0.46 5.40 -3.76
CA ILE A 304 -0.23 5.05 -5.15
C ILE A 304 -1.32 5.75 -5.96
N ASN A 305 -0.92 6.54 -6.94
CA ASN A 305 -1.80 7.21 -7.88
C ASN A 305 -1.63 6.59 -9.27
N ALA A 306 -2.62 5.82 -9.70
CA ALA A 306 -2.68 5.20 -11.01
C ALA A 306 -3.67 5.97 -11.89
N SER A 307 -3.19 7.01 -12.59
CA SER A 307 -3.98 7.85 -13.49
C SER A 307 -5.19 8.54 -12.85
N GLY A 308 -5.12 8.88 -11.57
CA GLY A 308 -6.20 9.51 -10.80
C GLY A 308 -6.87 8.56 -9.80
N ASP A 309 -6.73 7.25 -10.00
CA ASP A 309 -7.17 6.24 -9.03
C ASP A 309 -6.14 6.17 -7.90
N LEU A 310 -6.56 6.38 -6.66
CA LEU A 310 -5.67 6.41 -5.50
C LEU A 310 -5.83 5.14 -4.66
N CYS A 311 -4.71 4.59 -4.19
CA CYS A 311 -4.66 3.56 -3.15
C CYS A 311 -3.78 4.06 -2.00
N THR A 312 -4.34 4.25 -0.81
CA THR A 312 -3.65 4.86 0.33
C THR A 312 -3.51 3.91 1.51
N TRP A 313 -2.50 4.18 2.35
CA TRP A 313 -2.36 3.61 3.67
C TRP A 313 -1.60 4.55 4.59
N GLY A 314 -1.86 4.44 5.89
CA GLY A 314 -1.30 5.32 6.91
C GLY A 314 -1.66 6.80 6.69
N SER A 315 -0.85 7.67 7.26
CA SER A 315 -1.04 9.13 7.22
C SER A 315 0.23 9.82 6.73
N ARG A 316 0.09 11.07 6.29
CA ARG A 316 1.23 11.91 5.93
C ARG A 316 2.14 12.16 7.15
N PRO A 317 3.41 12.58 6.96
CA PRO A 317 4.32 12.86 8.08
C PRO A 317 3.81 13.89 9.09
N ASN A 318 2.92 14.80 8.66
CA ASN A 318 2.28 15.79 9.52
C ASN A 318 1.05 15.27 10.28
N GLY A 319 0.70 13.99 10.15
CA GLY A 319 -0.46 13.35 10.78
C GLY A 319 -1.77 13.50 10.02
N GLU A 320 -1.81 14.29 8.94
CA GLU A 320 -3.02 14.46 8.14
C GLU A 320 -3.31 13.22 7.29
N PRO A 321 -4.60 12.90 7.03
CA PRO A 321 -4.96 11.86 6.08
C PRO A 321 -4.55 12.26 4.66
N TRP A 322 -4.39 11.25 3.80
CA TRP A 322 -4.37 11.47 2.36
C TRP A 322 -5.73 12.04 1.92
N ARG A 323 -5.74 12.86 0.86
CA ARG A 323 -6.98 13.47 0.36
C ARG A 323 -7.11 13.25 -1.15
N VAL A 324 -8.33 13.02 -1.62
CA VAL A 324 -8.68 13.05 -3.04
C VAL A 324 -9.58 14.23 -3.34
N GLY A 325 -9.37 14.84 -4.50
CA GLY A 325 -10.31 15.78 -5.09
C GLY A 325 -11.22 15.08 -6.09
N ILE A 326 -12.53 15.22 -5.94
CA ILE A 326 -13.51 14.80 -6.95
C ILE A 326 -13.73 15.96 -7.91
N THR A 327 -13.16 15.85 -9.10
CA THR A 327 -13.14 16.92 -10.12
C THR A 327 -14.51 17.07 -10.78
N ASP A 328 -14.86 18.32 -11.12
CA ASP A 328 -16.02 18.65 -11.94
C ASP A 328 -15.83 18.04 -13.36
N PRO A 329 -16.70 17.13 -13.83
CA PRO A 329 -16.57 16.50 -15.13
C PRO A 329 -16.60 17.46 -16.32
N ASP A 330 -17.19 18.65 -16.14
CA ASP A 330 -17.26 19.69 -17.17
C ASP A 330 -16.13 20.72 -17.02
N ASN A 331 -15.39 20.71 -15.90
CA ASN A 331 -14.27 21.61 -15.66
C ASN A 331 -13.16 20.93 -14.85
N SER A 332 -12.13 20.45 -15.56
CA SER A 332 -10.99 19.74 -14.97
C SER A 332 -10.15 20.56 -13.98
N THR A 333 -10.35 21.88 -13.89
CA THR A 333 -9.65 22.76 -12.93
C THR A 333 -10.41 22.97 -11.62
N LYS A 334 -11.67 22.54 -11.56
CA LYS A 334 -12.55 22.73 -10.41
C LYS A 334 -12.72 21.41 -9.67
N VAL A 335 -12.40 21.40 -8.38
CA VAL A 335 -12.71 20.28 -7.48
C VAL A 335 -14.06 20.55 -6.82
N LEU A 336 -14.98 19.59 -6.94
CA LEU A 336 -16.30 19.65 -6.31
C LEU A 336 -16.23 19.27 -4.83
N TYR A 337 -15.45 18.23 -4.50
CA TYR A 337 -15.33 17.71 -3.13
C TYR A 337 -13.89 17.33 -2.81
N TRP A 338 -13.45 17.61 -1.58
CA TRP A 338 -12.21 17.08 -1.02
C TRP A 338 -12.55 16.04 0.04
N LEU A 339 -12.12 14.80 -0.16
CA LEU A 339 -12.45 13.70 0.74
C LEU A 339 -11.17 13.10 1.34
N PRO A 340 -11.12 12.87 2.66
CA PRO A 340 -10.03 12.13 3.27
C PRO A 340 -10.11 10.65 2.82
N ILE A 341 -8.95 10.05 2.56
CA ILE A 341 -8.82 8.63 2.23
C ILE A 341 -7.88 7.98 3.25
N GLU A 342 -8.47 7.32 4.23
CA GLU A 342 -7.77 6.60 5.28
C GLU A 342 -7.79 5.10 4.96
N ASN A 343 -6.61 4.52 4.76
CA ASN A 343 -6.43 3.08 4.51
C ASN A 343 -7.39 2.50 3.45
N SER A 344 -7.67 3.28 2.41
CA SER A 344 -8.68 2.97 1.40
C SER A 344 -8.21 3.37 0.01
N ALA A 345 -9.02 3.06 -1.00
CA ALA A 345 -8.76 3.35 -2.39
C ALA A 345 -9.99 3.98 -3.04
N VAL A 346 -9.74 4.92 -3.94
CA VAL A 346 -10.76 5.53 -4.79
C VAL A 346 -10.39 5.29 -6.25
N ALA A 347 -11.37 4.94 -7.06
CA ALA A 347 -11.22 4.93 -8.50
C ALA A 347 -12.35 5.71 -9.16
N THR A 348 -12.08 6.38 -10.27
CA THR A 348 -13.07 7.18 -10.98
C THR A 348 -13.17 6.77 -12.44
N SER A 349 -14.37 6.39 -12.85
CA SER A 349 -14.71 6.18 -14.26
C SER A 349 -15.43 7.41 -14.81
N GLY A 350 -14.89 8.00 -15.88
CA GLY A 350 -15.40 9.24 -16.47
C GLY A 350 -15.75 9.12 -17.95
N SER A 351 -16.80 9.83 -18.38
CA SER A 351 -17.13 9.97 -19.81
C SER A 351 -16.14 10.86 -20.56
N TYR A 352 -15.28 11.58 -19.83
CA TYR A 352 -14.43 12.63 -20.37
C TYR A 352 -13.02 12.22 -20.75
N GLU A 353 -12.53 11.08 -20.28
CA GLU A 353 -11.14 10.64 -20.51
C GLU A 353 -10.89 10.23 -21.96
N LYS A 354 -11.75 9.36 -22.50
CA LYS A 354 -11.74 8.91 -23.89
C LYS A 354 -13.15 8.89 -24.45
N TYR A 355 -13.32 9.48 -25.62
CA TYR A 355 -14.60 9.63 -26.30
C TYR A 355 -14.43 9.92 -27.79
N PHE A 356 -15.48 9.69 -28.56
CA PHE A 356 -15.64 10.21 -29.92
C PHE A 356 -16.93 11.02 -30.06
N THR A 357 -17.01 11.79 -31.14
CA THR A 357 -18.22 12.52 -31.54
C THR A 357 -18.80 11.92 -32.80
N TYR A 358 -20.12 11.71 -32.82
CA TYR A 358 -20.88 11.30 -34.00
C TYR A 358 -22.17 12.14 -34.09
N LYS A 359 -22.37 12.82 -35.23
CA LYS A 359 -23.50 13.73 -35.48
C LYS A 359 -23.70 14.77 -34.34
N GLY A 360 -22.60 15.35 -33.86
CA GLY A 360 -22.62 16.36 -32.80
C GLY A 360 -22.89 15.82 -31.38
N LYS A 361 -23.09 14.50 -31.21
CA LYS A 361 -23.24 13.85 -29.90
C LYS A 361 -21.95 13.15 -29.49
N ARG A 362 -21.56 13.29 -28.22
CA ARG A 362 -20.38 12.67 -27.60
C ARG A 362 -20.72 11.27 -27.08
N TYR A 363 -19.82 10.32 -27.29
CA TYR A 363 -19.91 8.94 -26.83
C TYR A 363 -18.62 8.53 -26.12
N ALA A 364 -18.72 8.14 -24.85
CA ALA A 364 -17.58 7.73 -24.04
C ALA A 364 -17.09 6.32 -24.37
N HIS A 365 -15.89 5.97 -23.93
CA HIS A 365 -15.31 4.63 -24.10
C HIS A 365 -15.95 3.53 -23.25
N ILE A 366 -16.76 3.90 -22.25
CA ILE A 366 -17.46 2.95 -21.38
C ILE A 366 -18.73 2.48 -22.09
N ILE A 367 -18.76 1.21 -22.46
CA ILE A 367 -19.83 0.58 -23.23
C ILE A 367 -20.61 -0.37 -22.33
N ASN A 368 -21.94 -0.39 -22.48
CA ASN A 368 -22.78 -1.34 -21.78
C ASN A 368 -22.68 -2.72 -22.44
N PRO A 369 -22.13 -3.75 -21.77
CA PRO A 369 -21.91 -5.08 -22.35
C PRO A 369 -23.18 -5.75 -22.89
N HIS A 370 -24.34 -5.45 -22.31
CA HIS A 370 -25.62 -6.05 -22.71
C HIS A 370 -26.20 -5.47 -24.00
N THR A 371 -25.84 -4.23 -24.30
CA THR A 371 -26.42 -3.49 -25.44
C THR A 371 -25.40 -3.23 -26.54
N GLY A 372 -24.11 -3.22 -26.19
CA GLY A 372 -23.03 -2.83 -27.07
C GLY A 372 -22.95 -1.33 -27.34
N PHE A 373 -23.80 -0.49 -26.72
CA PHE A 373 -23.77 0.96 -26.89
C PHE A 373 -22.99 1.67 -25.77
N PRO A 374 -22.28 2.77 -26.08
CA PRO A 374 -21.70 3.67 -25.08
C PRO A 374 -22.76 4.20 -24.11
N VAL A 375 -22.39 4.26 -22.84
CA VAL A 375 -23.25 4.82 -21.78
C VAL A 375 -23.29 6.35 -21.93
N THR A 376 -24.47 6.96 -21.73
CA THR A 376 -24.67 8.41 -21.96
C THR A 376 -25.40 9.15 -20.84
N ASP A 377 -25.88 8.45 -19.81
CA ASP A 377 -26.67 9.02 -18.70
C ASP A 377 -25.80 9.48 -17.51
N LYS A 378 -24.47 9.29 -17.58
CA LYS A 378 -23.53 9.64 -16.51
C LYS A 378 -22.29 10.33 -17.06
N LYS A 379 -21.73 11.25 -16.27
CA LYS A 379 -20.46 11.92 -16.54
C LYS A 379 -19.30 11.33 -15.77
N SER A 380 -19.52 11.00 -14.50
CA SER A 380 -18.51 10.36 -13.67
C SER A 380 -19.12 9.45 -12.61
N VAL A 381 -18.35 8.44 -12.22
CA VAL A 381 -18.61 7.60 -11.05
C VAL A 381 -17.31 7.43 -10.30
N SER A 382 -17.25 7.86 -9.05
CA SER A 382 -16.13 7.66 -8.13
C SER A 382 -16.53 6.65 -7.06
N VAL A 383 -15.74 5.59 -6.89
CA VAL A 383 -16.01 4.50 -5.93
C VAL A 383 -14.90 4.42 -4.92
N PHE A 384 -15.27 4.28 -3.65
CA PHE A 384 -14.37 4.16 -2.51
C PHE A 384 -14.53 2.77 -1.88
N SER A 385 -13.41 2.08 -1.64
CA SER A 385 -13.37 0.80 -0.95
C SER A 385 -11.99 0.56 -0.32
N GLN A 386 -11.74 -0.61 0.28
CA GLN A 386 -10.40 -0.94 0.80
C GLN A 386 -9.40 -1.37 -0.28
N SER A 387 -9.88 -1.72 -1.47
CA SER A 387 -9.09 -2.29 -2.57
C SER A 387 -9.22 -1.43 -3.81
N ALA A 388 -8.08 -1.06 -4.40
CA ALA A 388 -8.06 -0.32 -5.65
C ALA A 388 -8.61 -1.19 -6.80
N GLU A 389 -8.35 -2.49 -6.81
CA GLU A 389 -8.94 -3.44 -7.79
C GLU A 389 -10.47 -3.38 -7.74
N LEU A 390 -11.05 -3.48 -6.53
CA LEU A 390 -12.50 -3.44 -6.35
C LEU A 390 -13.08 -2.08 -6.74
N SER A 391 -12.43 -0.97 -6.34
CA SER A 391 -12.89 0.37 -6.69
C SER A 391 -12.89 0.61 -8.20
N ASP A 392 -11.82 0.25 -8.93
CA ASP A 392 -11.68 0.42 -10.40
C ASP A 392 -12.80 -0.35 -11.13
N ALA A 393 -12.98 -1.61 -10.75
CA ALA A 393 -13.97 -2.47 -11.37
C ALA A 393 -15.42 -2.06 -11.05
N MET A 394 -15.70 -1.67 -9.80
CA MET A 394 -17.02 -1.17 -9.40
C MET A 394 -17.33 0.20 -10.00
N ALA A 395 -16.35 1.07 -10.21
CA ALA A 395 -16.57 2.35 -10.87
C ALA A 395 -17.08 2.13 -12.29
N THR A 396 -16.46 1.19 -13.03
CA THR A 396 -16.92 0.79 -14.36
C THR A 396 -18.33 0.17 -14.30
N ALA A 397 -18.56 -0.76 -13.37
CA ALA A 397 -19.86 -1.43 -13.22
C ALA A 397 -20.99 -0.42 -12.96
N LEU A 398 -20.81 0.46 -11.98
CA LEU A 398 -21.80 1.46 -11.59
C LEU A 398 -22.00 2.52 -12.66
N PHE A 399 -20.97 2.79 -13.47
CA PHE A 399 -21.11 3.64 -14.66
C PHE A 399 -22.11 3.01 -15.65
N VAL A 400 -22.01 1.70 -15.89
CA VAL A 400 -22.90 0.95 -16.80
C VAL A 400 -24.31 0.75 -16.22
N MET A 401 -24.42 0.48 -14.92
CA MET A 401 -25.70 0.20 -14.27
C MET A 401 -26.64 1.42 -14.27
N PRO A 402 -27.98 1.22 -14.31
CA PRO A 402 -28.91 2.28 -13.98
C PRO A 402 -28.66 2.81 -12.57
N ILE A 403 -28.68 4.14 -12.38
CA ILE A 403 -28.32 4.81 -11.11
C ILE A 403 -29.02 4.17 -9.91
N ASN A 404 -30.34 4.00 -9.95
CA ASN A 404 -31.11 3.41 -8.85
C ASN A 404 -30.67 1.98 -8.50
N LYS A 405 -30.36 1.16 -9.51
CA LYS A 405 -29.87 -0.21 -9.29
C LYS A 405 -28.46 -0.22 -8.72
N GLY A 406 -27.59 0.68 -9.18
CA GLY A 406 -26.24 0.84 -8.64
C GLY A 406 -26.25 1.27 -7.17
N LEU A 407 -27.08 2.26 -6.82
CA LEU A 407 -27.28 2.68 -5.44
C LEU A 407 -27.83 1.57 -4.55
N GLN A 408 -28.79 0.78 -5.05
CA GLN A 408 -29.31 -0.39 -4.34
C GLN A 408 -28.23 -1.46 -4.10
N LEU A 409 -27.38 -1.73 -5.11
CA LEU A 409 -26.25 -2.65 -4.95
C LEU A 409 -25.32 -2.21 -3.83
N LEU A 410 -24.97 -0.91 -3.77
CA LEU A 410 -24.13 -0.33 -2.71
C LEU A 410 -24.71 -0.46 -1.29
N GLU A 411 -26.04 -0.62 -1.14
CA GLU A 411 -26.64 -0.89 0.18
C GLU A 411 -26.17 -2.26 0.72
N SER A 412 -26.04 -3.26 -0.16
CA SER A 412 -25.58 -4.62 0.17
C SER A 412 -24.06 -4.74 0.39
N LEU A 413 -23.29 -3.70 0.03
CA LEU A 413 -21.82 -3.67 0.16
C LEU A 413 -21.42 -2.70 1.29
N PRO A 414 -21.22 -3.18 2.53
CA PRO A 414 -20.98 -2.30 3.69
C PRO A 414 -19.70 -1.46 3.57
N GLN A 415 -18.69 -1.95 2.84
CA GLN A 415 -17.38 -1.32 2.71
C GLN A 415 -17.15 -0.63 1.36
N VAL A 416 -18.20 -0.47 0.55
CA VAL A 416 -18.13 0.20 -0.75
C VAL A 416 -19.08 1.38 -0.75
N THR A 417 -18.57 2.56 -1.09
CA THR A 417 -19.37 3.78 -1.24
C THR A 417 -19.06 4.42 -2.58
N ALA A 418 -19.96 5.28 -3.07
CA ALA A 418 -19.76 5.91 -4.37
C ALA A 418 -20.44 7.28 -4.47
N ILE A 419 -19.91 8.09 -5.39
CA ILE A 419 -20.49 9.33 -5.91
C ILE A 419 -20.70 9.14 -7.41
N ILE A 420 -21.88 9.49 -7.90
CA ILE A 420 -22.27 9.43 -9.31
C ILE A 420 -22.71 10.84 -9.72
N ILE A 421 -22.11 11.37 -10.78
CA ILE A 421 -22.55 12.62 -11.41
C ILE A 421 -23.24 12.25 -12.73
N ASP A 422 -24.54 12.51 -12.81
CA ASP A 422 -25.32 12.17 -14.00
C ASP A 422 -25.08 13.14 -15.18
N SER A 423 -25.70 12.86 -16.32
CA SER A 423 -25.57 13.68 -17.53
C SER A 423 -26.07 15.12 -17.36
N GLU A 424 -26.92 15.39 -16.37
CA GLU A 424 -27.44 16.73 -16.05
C GLU A 424 -26.59 17.45 -15.00
N GLY A 425 -25.55 16.79 -14.48
CA GLY A 425 -24.68 17.33 -13.43
C GLY A 425 -25.22 17.15 -12.02
N LYS A 426 -26.32 16.40 -11.84
CA LYS A 426 -26.85 16.09 -10.52
C LYS A 426 -26.01 15.01 -9.86
N VAL A 427 -25.66 15.25 -8.59
CA VAL A 427 -24.89 14.33 -7.75
C VAL A 427 -25.83 13.34 -7.06
N HIS A 428 -25.50 12.05 -7.17
CA HIS A 428 -26.11 10.96 -6.44
C HIS A 428 -25.02 10.24 -5.66
N HIS A 429 -25.27 9.80 -4.44
CA HIS A 429 -24.26 9.11 -3.64
C HIS A 429 -24.87 8.02 -2.77
N SER A 430 -24.05 7.07 -2.36
CA SER A 430 -24.46 6.08 -1.36
C SER A 430 -24.80 6.76 -0.04
N LYS A 431 -25.83 6.27 0.67
CA LYS A 431 -26.28 6.80 1.97
C LYS A 431 -25.19 6.84 3.05
N LYS A 432 -24.20 5.95 2.95
CA LYS A 432 -23.09 5.81 3.90
C LYS A 432 -21.99 6.85 3.71
N LEU A 433 -22.03 7.61 2.61
CA LEU A 433 -21.06 8.64 2.31
C LEU A 433 -21.58 9.99 2.79
N GLU A 434 -20.90 10.58 3.76
CA GLU A 434 -21.15 11.95 4.23
C GLU A 434 -20.34 12.91 3.36
N LEU A 435 -21.02 13.68 2.53
CA LEU A 435 -20.42 14.79 1.80
C LEU A 435 -20.53 16.04 2.67
N ILE A 436 -19.40 16.59 3.07
CA ILE A 436 -19.34 17.90 3.73
C ILE A 436 -19.12 18.92 2.62
N GLU A 437 -20.08 19.85 2.46
CA GLU A 437 -20.00 20.96 1.48
C GLU A 437 -18.97 22.03 1.86
#